data_AF-A0A6V8M2J9-F1
#
_entry.id   AF-A0A6V8M2J9-F1
#
_cell.length_a   1.000
_cell.length_b   1.000
_cell.length_c   1.000
_cell.angle_alpha   90.00
_cell.angle_beta   90.00
_cell.angle_gamma   90.00
#
_symmetry.space_group_name_H-M   'P 1'
#
loop_
_entity.id
_entity.type
_entity.pdbx_description
1 polymer ?
#
loop_
_entity_poly.entity_id
_entity_poly.type
_entity_poly.pdbx_seq_one_letter_code
_entity_poly.pdbx_strand_id
1 'polypeptide(L)'
;MKRTQASSAKALARHLALALLALLALLALGACSARAPMTDSEFLGYCHQGGGRKANCDPVALCGEYLEAVGHPLPDIDACMAGCESVRKRHDAAKASAGCAGAYRSGADWCQRYCRTLFP
;
A
#
# COMPACT_ATOMS: atom_id res chain seq x y z
N MET A 1 -40.33 52.82 4.44
CA MET A 1 -39.11 52.43 3.68
C MET A 1 -38.23 51.51 4.53
N LYS A 2 -38.42 50.17 4.52
CA LYS A 2 -37.56 49.23 5.30
C LYS A 2 -37.42 47.81 4.69
N ARG A 3 -38.04 47.51 3.53
CA ARG A 3 -38.12 46.13 3.00
C ARG A 3 -36.93 45.70 2.12
N THR A 4 -36.06 46.61 1.71
CA THR A 4 -35.02 46.31 0.70
C THR A 4 -33.75 45.67 1.26
N GLN A 5 -33.40 45.87 2.55
CA GLN A 5 -32.16 45.31 3.11
C GLN A 5 -32.24 43.81 3.45
N ALA A 6 -33.42 43.28 3.74
CA ALA A 6 -33.58 41.88 4.13
C ALA A 6 -33.39 40.89 2.96
N SER A 7 -33.52 41.35 1.71
CA SER A 7 -33.39 40.50 0.51
C SER A 7 -31.92 40.25 0.14
N SER A 8 -31.05 41.27 0.27
CA SER A 8 -29.62 41.15 -0.06
C SER A 8 -28.87 40.22 0.88
N ALA A 9 -29.21 40.21 2.18
CA ALA A 9 -28.57 39.33 3.16
C ALA A 9 -28.86 37.84 2.88
N LYS A 10 -30.07 37.51 2.42
CA LYS A 10 -30.46 36.14 2.07
C LYS A 10 -29.79 35.66 0.78
N ALA A 11 -29.56 36.56 -0.18
CA ALA A 11 -28.82 36.25 -1.41
C ALA A 11 -27.34 35.97 -1.11
N LEU A 12 -26.70 36.83 -0.30
CA LEU A 12 -25.31 36.63 0.15
C LEU A 12 -25.12 35.31 0.91
N ALA A 13 -26.04 34.97 1.82
CA ALA A 13 -25.99 33.70 2.56
C ALA A 13 -26.11 32.47 1.65
N ARG A 14 -26.93 32.54 0.59
CA ARG A 14 -27.07 31.47 -0.41
C ARG A 14 -25.80 31.29 -1.25
N HIS A 15 -25.17 32.39 -1.66
CA HIS A 15 -23.92 32.34 -2.42
C HIS A 15 -22.74 31.82 -1.57
N LEU A 16 -22.68 32.21 -0.29
CA LEU A 16 -21.71 31.67 0.67
C LEU A 16 -21.88 30.16 0.90
N ALA A 17 -23.12 29.68 1.04
CA ALA A 17 -23.40 28.26 1.22
C ALA A 17 -22.99 27.43 -0.01
N LEU A 18 -23.28 27.92 -1.22
CA LEU A 18 -22.87 27.28 -2.47
C LEU A 18 -21.35 27.23 -2.64
N ALA A 19 -20.65 28.33 -2.29
CA ALA A 19 -19.19 28.37 -2.34
C ALA A 19 -18.54 27.38 -1.37
N LEU A 20 -19.10 27.23 -0.16
CA LEU A 20 -18.64 26.25 0.83
C LEU A 20 -18.84 24.80 0.36
N LEU A 21 -20.01 24.50 -0.24
CA LEU A 21 -20.29 23.18 -0.81
C LEU A 21 -19.34 22.84 -1.97
N ALA A 22 -19.03 23.81 -2.83
CA ALA A 22 -18.08 23.63 -3.93
C ALA A 22 -16.66 23.38 -3.40
N LEU A 23 -16.25 24.08 -2.34
CA LEU A 23 -14.94 23.89 -1.71
C LEU A 23 -14.81 22.50 -1.06
N LEU A 24 -15.87 22.02 -0.40
CA LEU A 24 -15.92 20.67 0.18
C LEU A 24 -15.86 19.57 -0.88
N ALA A 25 -16.53 19.78 -2.03
CA ALA A 25 -16.45 18.85 -3.15
C ALA A 25 -15.02 18.79 -3.74
N LEU A 26 -14.33 19.92 -3.88
CA LEU A 26 -12.94 19.99 -4.34
C LEU A 26 -11.96 19.31 -3.36
N LEU A 27 -12.19 19.45 -2.05
CA LEU A 27 -11.38 18.77 -1.03
C LEU A 27 -11.59 17.25 -1.04
N ALA A 28 -12.79 16.77 -1.36
CA ALA A 28 -13.07 15.33 -1.50
C ALA A 28 -12.37 14.69 -2.71
N LEU A 29 -12.14 15.45 -3.79
CA LEU A 29 -11.42 14.98 -4.98
C LEU A 29 -9.90 14.83 -4.75
N GLY A 30 -9.33 15.58 -3.80
CA GLY A 30 -7.90 15.52 -3.45
C GLY A 30 -7.48 14.29 -2.64
N ALA A 31 -8.43 13.51 -2.11
CA ALA A 31 -8.16 12.32 -1.31
C ALA A 31 -8.02 11.02 -2.15
N CYS A 32 -8.23 11.08 -3.46
CA CYS A 32 -7.98 9.98 -4.40
C CYS A 32 -6.57 10.04 -5.02
N SER A 33 -5.57 10.46 -4.26
CA SER A 33 -4.19 10.29 -4.69
C SER A 33 -3.81 8.82 -4.58
N ALA A 34 -3.37 8.23 -5.70
CA ALA A 34 -2.78 6.90 -5.70
C ALA A 34 -1.69 6.87 -4.61
N ARG A 35 -1.81 5.92 -3.68
CA ARG A 35 -0.84 5.76 -2.59
C ARG A 35 0.52 5.55 -3.24
N ALA A 36 1.53 6.31 -2.81
CA ALA A 36 2.87 6.16 -3.34
C ALA A 36 3.29 4.68 -3.27
N PRO A 37 3.95 4.15 -4.32
CA PRO A 37 4.50 2.82 -4.29
C PRO A 37 5.34 2.61 -3.03
N MET A 38 5.18 1.45 -2.41
CA MET A 38 6.03 1.06 -1.28
C MET A 38 7.49 1.08 -1.75
N THR A 39 8.36 1.71 -0.98
CA THR A 39 9.79 1.72 -1.28
C THR A 39 10.45 0.41 -0.86
N ASP A 40 11.58 0.07 -1.46
CA ASP A 40 12.35 -1.12 -1.09
C ASP A 40 12.76 -1.13 0.39
N SER A 41 13.02 0.05 0.98
CA SER A 41 13.35 0.16 2.41
C SER A 41 12.13 -0.06 3.31
N GLU A 42 10.93 0.33 2.89
CA GLU A 42 9.68 -0.01 3.58
C GLU A 42 9.40 -1.52 3.51
N PHE A 43 9.65 -2.12 2.34
CA PHE A 43 9.56 -3.56 2.15
C PHE A 43 10.54 -4.31 3.06
N LEU A 44 11.81 -3.92 3.06
CA LEU A 44 12.87 -4.51 3.89
C LEU A 44 12.71 -4.19 5.38
N GLY A 45 12.05 -3.08 5.73
CA GLY A 45 11.75 -2.70 7.11
C GLY A 45 10.90 -3.75 7.85
N TYR A 46 10.06 -4.49 7.12
CA TYR A 46 9.34 -5.63 7.67
C TYR A 46 10.27 -6.79 8.06
N CYS A 47 11.31 -7.03 7.27
CA CYS A 47 12.24 -8.15 7.42
C CYS A 47 13.06 -8.07 8.70
N HIS A 48 13.19 -6.87 9.26
CA HIS A 48 13.80 -6.64 10.56
C HIS A 48 12.82 -6.77 11.73
N GLN A 49 11.50 -6.74 11.48
CA GLN A 49 10.43 -6.82 12.50
C GLN A 49 9.78 -8.21 12.58
N GLY A 50 9.76 -8.95 11.45
CA GLY A 50 9.08 -10.22 11.27
C GLY A 50 9.89 -11.44 11.70
N GLY A 51 9.91 -11.74 13.00
CA GLY A 51 10.16 -13.10 13.48
C GLY A 51 11.41 -13.26 14.34
N GLY A 52 11.23 -13.94 15.47
CA GLY A 52 12.32 -14.29 16.38
C GLY A 52 13.45 -14.98 15.61
N ARG A 53 14.68 -14.50 15.86
CA ARG A 53 15.94 -15.03 15.32
C ARG A 53 16.12 -16.50 15.71
N LYS A 54 15.39 -17.41 15.08
CA LYS A 54 15.74 -18.82 15.09
C LYS A 54 16.84 -18.99 14.06
N ALA A 55 17.94 -19.65 14.45
CA ALA A 55 19.19 -19.72 13.71
C ALA A 55 19.08 -20.24 12.26
N ASN A 56 17.94 -20.82 11.90
CA ASN A 56 17.64 -21.49 10.65
C ASN A 56 16.68 -20.71 9.73
N CYS A 57 16.17 -19.56 10.16
CA CYS A 57 15.30 -18.68 9.39
C CYS A 57 15.89 -17.27 9.45
N ASP A 58 16.75 -16.91 8.49
CA ASP A 58 17.20 -15.52 8.36
C ASP A 58 16.13 -14.72 7.60
N PRO A 59 15.34 -13.86 8.27
CA PRO A 59 14.29 -13.10 7.62
C PRO A 59 14.86 -12.06 6.65
N VAL A 60 16.11 -11.63 6.82
CA VAL A 60 16.75 -10.65 5.93
C VAL A 60 17.07 -11.29 4.59
N ALA A 61 17.73 -12.46 4.59
CA ALA A 61 18.02 -13.19 3.36
C ALA A 61 16.76 -13.56 2.58
N LEU A 62 15.74 -14.05 3.29
CA LEU A 62 14.45 -14.42 2.71
C LEU A 62 13.73 -13.24 2.04
N CYS A 63 13.77 -12.07 2.67
CA CYS A 63 13.20 -10.87 2.05
C CYS A 63 14.01 -10.38 0.86
N GLY A 64 15.33 -10.53 0.89
CA GLY A 64 16.16 -10.29 -0.29
C GLY A 64 15.67 -11.08 -1.49
N GLU A 65 15.35 -12.37 -1.32
CA GLU A 65 14.82 -13.20 -2.40
C GLU A 65 13.46 -12.71 -2.95
N TYR A 66 12.57 -12.24 -2.08
CA TYR A 66 11.31 -11.65 -2.52
C TYR A 66 11.55 -10.34 -3.29
N LEU A 67 12.41 -9.46 -2.77
CA LEU A 67 12.72 -8.19 -3.43
C LEU A 67 13.43 -8.41 -4.76
N GLU A 68 14.32 -9.40 -4.88
CA GLU A 68 14.93 -9.76 -6.18
C GLU A 68 13.87 -10.18 -7.20
N ALA A 69 12.82 -10.88 -6.75
CA ALA A 69 11.74 -11.35 -7.63
C ALA A 69 10.80 -10.23 -8.11
N VAL A 70 10.68 -9.11 -7.39
CA VAL A 70 9.69 -8.05 -7.70
C VAL A 70 10.24 -6.62 -7.77
N GLY A 71 11.49 -6.40 -7.37
CA GLY A 71 12.16 -5.09 -7.30
C GLY A 71 12.74 -4.62 -8.63
N HIS A 72 12.32 -5.22 -9.74
CA HIS A 72 12.68 -4.81 -11.09
C HIS A 72 11.40 -4.49 -11.88
N PRO A 73 11.48 -3.74 -12.99
CA PRO A 73 10.31 -3.44 -13.80
C PRO A 73 9.62 -4.71 -14.29
N LEU A 74 8.34 -4.85 -13.95
CA LEU A 74 7.49 -5.98 -14.31
C LEU A 74 6.36 -5.51 -15.24
N PRO A 75 5.87 -6.37 -16.15
CA PRO A 75 4.88 -5.98 -17.16
C PRO A 75 3.50 -5.70 -16.57
N ASP A 76 3.10 -6.45 -15.54
CA ASP A 76 1.77 -6.39 -14.94
C ASP A 76 1.76 -6.97 -13.51
N ILE A 77 0.61 -6.84 -12.85
CA ILE A 77 0.40 -7.34 -11.49
C ILE A 77 0.50 -8.87 -11.42
N ASP A 78 0.10 -9.59 -12.47
CA ASP A 78 0.11 -11.05 -12.49
C ASP A 78 1.55 -11.58 -12.49
N ALA A 79 2.44 -10.96 -13.27
CA ALA A 79 3.87 -11.24 -13.25
C ALA A 79 4.50 -10.96 -11.87
N CYS A 80 4.09 -9.87 -11.22
CA CYS A 80 4.56 -9.55 -9.87
C CYS A 80 4.10 -10.59 -8.84
N MET A 81 2.81 -10.95 -8.85
CA MET A 81 2.26 -11.95 -7.95
C MET A 81 2.87 -13.34 -8.20
N ALA A 82 3.14 -13.68 -9.46
CA ALA A 82 3.84 -14.92 -9.82
C ALA A 82 5.28 -14.96 -9.28
N GLY A 83 5.98 -13.83 -9.28
CA GLY A 83 7.29 -13.67 -8.65
C GLY A 83 7.23 -14.01 -7.15
N CYS A 84 6.32 -13.38 -6.41
CA CYS A 84 6.10 -13.66 -4.99
C CYS A 84 5.78 -15.14 -4.74
N GLU A 85 4.86 -15.71 -5.52
CA GLU A 85 4.44 -17.10 -5.38
C GLU A 85 5.57 -18.09 -5.68
N SER A 86 6.44 -17.78 -6.64
CA SER A 86 7.63 -18.59 -6.96
C SER A 86 8.57 -18.68 -5.76
N VAL A 87 8.88 -17.56 -5.10
CA VAL A 87 9.72 -17.55 -3.89
C VAL A 87 9.07 -18.39 -2.78
N ARG A 88 7.77 -18.17 -2.54
CA ARG A 88 7.02 -18.93 -1.53
C ARG A 88 7.09 -20.44 -1.78
N LYS A 89 6.83 -20.89 -3.01
CA LYS A 89 6.88 -22.32 -3.38
C LYS A 89 8.26 -22.94 -3.17
N ARG A 90 9.35 -22.23 -3.49
CA ARG A 90 10.72 -22.71 -3.25
C ARG A 90 10.94 -22.98 -1.76
N HIS A 91 10.47 -22.08 -0.89
CA HIS A 91 10.62 -22.24 0.57
C HIS A 91 9.62 -23.23 1.17
N ASP A 92 8.39 -23.34 0.65
CA ASP A 92 7.43 -24.36 1.06
C ASP A 92 7.99 -25.77 0.78
N ALA A 93 8.63 -25.97 -0.39
CA ALA A 93 9.26 -27.24 -0.75
C ALA A 93 10.54 -27.55 0.07
N ALA A 94 11.33 -26.53 0.40
CA ALA A 94 12.64 -26.69 1.04
C ALA A 94 12.63 -26.63 2.57
N LYS A 95 11.65 -25.97 3.21
CA LYS A 95 11.73 -25.52 4.61
C LYS A 95 10.49 -25.84 5.46
N ALA A 96 9.51 -26.60 4.95
CA ALA A 96 8.34 -27.03 5.72
C ALA A 96 8.70 -27.71 7.07
N SER A 97 9.90 -28.28 7.19
CA SER A 97 10.41 -28.98 8.38
C SER A 97 11.20 -28.09 9.37
N ALA A 98 11.55 -26.85 9.04
CA ALA A 98 12.50 -26.04 9.83
C ALA A 98 11.83 -25.03 10.80
N GLY A 99 10.50 -24.96 10.83
CA GLY A 99 9.77 -24.00 11.67
C GLY A 99 9.78 -22.56 11.15
N CYS A 100 10.19 -22.34 9.89
CA CYS A 100 10.25 -21.02 9.25
C CYS A 100 8.93 -20.58 8.60
N ALA A 101 7.87 -21.37 8.74
CA ALA A 101 6.56 -21.16 8.11
C ALA A 101 6.00 -19.73 8.25
N GLY A 102 6.12 -19.16 9.44
CA GLY A 102 5.65 -17.80 9.69
C GLY A 102 6.42 -16.74 8.91
N ALA A 103 7.75 -16.87 8.85
CA ALA A 103 8.61 -15.87 8.22
C ALA A 103 8.37 -15.79 6.70
N TYR A 104 8.32 -16.91 5.99
CA TYR A 104 8.12 -16.88 4.53
C TYR A 104 6.68 -16.62 4.12
N ARG A 105 5.68 -17.00 4.92
CA ARG A 105 4.28 -16.60 4.66
C ARG A 105 4.14 -15.09 4.79
N SER A 106 4.71 -14.51 5.85
CA SER A 106 4.61 -13.07 5.99
C SER A 106 5.46 -12.32 4.95
N GLY A 107 6.64 -12.82 4.58
CA GLY A 107 7.39 -12.31 3.43
C GLY A 107 6.56 -12.31 2.14
N ALA A 108 5.79 -13.38 1.88
CA ALA A 108 4.86 -13.44 0.75
C ALA A 108 3.75 -12.39 0.86
N ASP A 109 3.15 -12.21 2.04
CA ASP A 109 2.11 -11.19 2.26
C ASP A 109 2.62 -9.79 1.97
N TRP A 110 3.85 -9.47 2.39
CA TRP A 110 4.49 -8.19 2.11
C TRP A 110 4.85 -8.03 0.64
N CYS A 111 5.31 -9.10 -0.02
CA CYS A 111 5.60 -9.08 -1.46
C CYS A 111 4.33 -8.76 -2.26
N GLN A 112 3.20 -9.39 -1.91
CA GLN A 112 1.92 -9.10 -2.55
C GLN A 112 1.44 -7.65 -2.28
N ARG A 113 1.70 -7.10 -1.10
CA ARG A 113 1.41 -5.69 -0.80
C ARG A 113 2.25 -4.76 -1.67
N TYR A 114 3.55 -5.02 -1.78
CA TYR A 114 4.45 -4.27 -2.65
C TYR A 114 3.93 -4.26 -4.10
N CYS A 115 3.57 -5.43 -4.64
CA CYS A 115 2.97 -5.54 -5.98
C CYS A 115 1.71 -4.67 -6.13
N ARG A 116 0.78 -4.70 -5.17
CA ARG A 116 -0.44 -3.87 -5.21
C ARG A 116 -0.16 -2.37 -5.14
N THR A 117 1.01 -1.96 -4.64
CA THR A 117 1.40 -0.54 -4.64
C THR A 117 2.10 -0.10 -5.93
N LEU A 118 2.73 -1.04 -6.66
CA LEU A 118 3.29 -0.79 -7.98
C LEU A 118 2.22 -0.74 -9.08
N PHE A 119 1.13 -1.50 -8.90
CA PHE A 119 0.02 -1.62 -9.85
C PHE A 119 -1.31 -1.23 -9.18
N PRO A 120 -1.56 0.08 -8.94
CA PRO A 120 -2.75 0.59 -8.26
C PRO A 120 -4.04 0.53 -9.10
#